data_AF-A0A7Z9QW73-F1
#
_entry.id   AF-A0A7Z9QW73-F1
#
_cell.length_a   1.000
_cell.length_b   1.000
_cell.length_c   1.000
_cell.angle_alpha   90.00
_cell.angle_beta   90.00
_cell.angle_gamma   90.00
#
_symmetry.space_group_name_H-M   'P 1'
#
loop_
_entity.id
_entity.type
_entity.pdbx_description
1 polymer ?
#
loop_
_entity_poly.entity_id
_entity_poly.type
_entity_poly.pdbx_seq_one_letter_code
_entity_poly.pdbx_strand_id
1 'polypeptide(L)'
;MKHLFVLSLITVFILSSFAVYAGVKCAALLNKPPKPVKKVAKEDLKVHNDYDKIVEEDDRDGIVYLALIGGDSPKPNDCGLIPSNPAAEWTGWGGPLNCDNCTIGEGVTTRNEIVIGGTYFPRGIGVHGTAKYVYDLTGGPAPYARFEGYVGMSDEKDPAGCDHGGSSGFVFKLDDKEVFKSETLKGSDGGINTAPLKVEFDIPANTKKLEIEITDGGDGISCDHSAFGDAKLLTAITAVEPADKLPAAWGKIKVSY
;
A
#
# COMPACT_ATOMS: atom_id res chain seq x y z
N MET A 1 -18.60 16.79 -61.55
CA MET A 1 -18.36 15.40 -61.13
C MET A 1 -17.79 15.44 -59.73
N LYS A 2 -18.42 14.72 -58.79
CA LYS A 2 -18.20 14.80 -57.33
C LYS A 2 -16.88 14.14 -56.91
N HIS A 3 -16.27 14.72 -55.88
CA HIS A 3 -15.05 14.30 -55.19
C HIS A 3 -15.08 12.87 -54.62
N LEU A 4 -13.91 12.24 -54.50
CA LEU A 4 -13.65 11.30 -53.40
C LEU A 4 -12.17 11.31 -53.01
N PHE A 5 -11.85 12.07 -51.96
CA PHE A 5 -10.60 11.97 -51.23
C PHE A 5 -10.72 10.78 -50.27
N VAL A 6 -9.92 9.73 -50.47
CA VAL A 6 -9.84 8.59 -49.55
C VAL A 6 -8.80 8.95 -48.48
N LEU A 7 -9.28 9.33 -47.29
CA LEU A 7 -8.44 9.50 -46.11
C LEU A 7 -8.25 8.12 -45.47
N SER A 8 -7.10 7.49 -45.69
CA SER A 8 -6.73 6.24 -45.00
C SER A 8 -6.47 6.55 -43.52
N LEU A 9 -7.43 6.22 -42.67
CA LEU A 9 -7.30 6.27 -41.22
C LEU A 9 -6.49 5.05 -40.77
N ILE A 10 -5.17 5.20 -40.62
CA ILE A 10 -4.30 4.16 -40.05
C ILE A 10 -4.59 4.09 -38.55
N THR A 11 -5.44 3.14 -38.14
CA THR A 11 -5.68 2.83 -36.74
C THR A 11 -4.54 1.94 -36.25
N VAL A 12 -3.54 2.53 -35.60
CA VAL A 12 -2.47 1.78 -34.94
C VAL A 12 -3.07 1.19 -33.65
N PHE A 13 -3.42 -0.09 -33.68
CA PHE A 13 -3.69 -0.86 -32.46
C PHE A 13 -2.34 -1.14 -31.78
N ILE A 14 -1.95 -0.29 -30.85
CA ILE A 14 -0.88 -0.60 -29.92
C ILE A 14 -1.47 -1.64 -28.94
N LEU A 15 -1.18 -2.92 -29.17
CA LEU A 15 -1.32 -3.94 -28.13
C LEU A 15 -0.26 -3.64 -27.06
N SER A 16 -0.59 -2.75 -26.13
CA SER A 16 0.13 -2.66 -24.87
C SER A 16 -0.29 -3.86 -24.04
N SER A 17 0.55 -4.89 -24.00
CA SER A 17 0.48 -5.93 -22.99
C SER A 17 0.73 -5.26 -21.64
N PHE A 18 -0.34 -4.91 -20.93
CA PHE A 18 -0.23 -4.41 -19.56
C PHE A 18 0.11 -5.60 -18.66
N ALA A 19 1.24 -5.50 -17.96
CA ALA A 19 1.55 -6.44 -16.90
C ALA A 19 0.60 -6.14 -15.73
N VAL A 20 -0.17 -7.14 -15.31
CA VAL A 20 -0.98 -7.09 -14.09
C VAL A 20 -0.04 -7.33 -12.92
N TYR A 21 0.22 -6.29 -12.12
CA TYR A 21 1.05 -6.37 -10.91
C TYR A 21 0.22 -6.56 -9.62
N ALA A 22 -1.09 -6.76 -9.74
CA ALA A 22 -1.98 -7.08 -8.62
C ALA A 22 -2.00 -8.59 -8.35
N GLY A 23 -2.05 -8.99 -7.07
CA GLY A 23 -2.38 -10.38 -6.68
C GLY A 23 -1.21 -11.34 -6.43
N VAL A 24 0.06 -10.96 -6.62
CA VAL A 24 1.18 -11.85 -6.29
C VAL A 24 1.67 -11.58 -4.87
N LYS A 25 1.54 -12.59 -3.99
CA LYS A 25 2.23 -12.62 -2.69
C LYS A 25 3.64 -13.11 -2.92
N CYS A 26 4.64 -12.28 -2.65
CA CYS A 26 6.01 -12.58 -3.07
C CYS A 26 6.81 -13.56 -2.21
N ALA A 27 6.07 -14.40 -1.49
CA ALA A 27 6.52 -15.47 -0.61
C ALA A 27 7.45 -15.00 0.53
N ALA A 28 7.45 -15.77 1.61
CA ALA A 28 8.40 -15.54 2.69
C ALA A 28 9.80 -16.00 2.24
N LEU A 29 10.82 -15.16 2.46
CA LEU A 29 12.23 -15.51 2.23
C LEU A 29 12.71 -16.59 3.20
N LEU A 30 12.00 -16.78 4.32
CA LEU A 30 12.15 -17.92 5.23
C LEU A 30 10.94 -18.86 5.13
N ASN A 31 11.16 -20.16 5.29
CA ASN A 31 10.11 -21.20 5.36
C ASN A 31 9.18 -21.09 6.60
N LYS A 32 9.09 -19.91 7.23
CA LYS A 32 8.22 -19.64 8.37
C LYS A 32 7.27 -18.50 8.00
N PRO A 33 5.99 -18.79 7.71
CA PRO A 33 5.01 -17.74 7.44
C PRO A 33 4.76 -16.89 8.68
N PRO A 34 4.27 -15.65 8.51
CA PRO A 34 3.79 -14.85 9.63
C PRO A 34 2.71 -15.59 10.42
N LYS A 35 2.64 -15.32 11.73
CA LYS A 35 1.57 -15.84 12.59
C LYS A 35 0.22 -15.35 12.05
N PRO A 36 -0.75 -16.26 11.81
CA PRO A 36 -2.03 -15.90 11.24
C PRO A 36 -2.89 -15.08 12.22
N VAL A 37 -3.70 -14.20 11.66
CA VAL A 37 -4.69 -13.40 12.42
C VAL A 37 -5.91 -14.22 12.84
N LYS A 38 -6.64 -13.74 13.84
CA LYS A 38 -7.86 -14.38 14.34
C LYS A 38 -9.08 -13.48 14.16
N LYS A 39 -10.04 -13.90 13.34
CA LYS A 39 -11.33 -13.21 13.23
C LYS A 39 -12.15 -13.36 14.51
N VAL A 40 -12.70 -12.27 15.00
CA VAL A 40 -13.56 -12.21 16.19
C VAL A 40 -14.83 -11.40 15.90
N ALA A 41 -15.82 -11.46 16.79
CA ALA A 41 -17.04 -10.65 16.66
C ALA A 41 -16.82 -9.19 17.07
N LYS A 42 -15.83 -8.97 17.93
CA LYS A 42 -15.36 -7.68 18.41
C LYS A 42 -13.90 -7.84 18.81
N GLU A 43 -13.05 -6.93 18.39
CA GLU A 43 -11.63 -6.88 18.80
C GLU A 43 -11.47 -6.72 20.31
N ASP A 44 -10.37 -7.27 20.84
CA ASP A 44 -9.92 -7.08 22.21
C ASP A 44 -8.48 -6.58 22.23
N LEU A 45 -8.30 -5.34 22.69
CA LEU A 45 -7.01 -4.69 22.88
C LEU A 45 -5.93 -5.53 23.60
N LYS A 46 -6.32 -6.54 24.38
CA LYS A 46 -5.38 -7.44 25.09
C LYS A 46 -4.95 -8.65 24.27
N VAL A 47 -5.52 -8.85 23.09
CA VAL A 47 -5.27 -9.98 22.20
C VAL A 47 -4.54 -9.47 20.97
N HIS A 48 -3.31 -9.93 20.76
CA HIS A 48 -2.55 -9.55 19.56
C HIS A 48 -3.26 -10.00 18.29
N ASN A 49 -3.41 -9.07 17.35
CA ASN A 49 -3.83 -9.31 15.96
C ASN A 49 -5.13 -10.11 15.84
N ASP A 50 -6.10 -9.88 16.73
CA ASP A 50 -7.48 -10.22 16.42
C ASP A 50 -8.13 -9.10 15.59
N TYR A 51 -9.16 -9.45 14.83
CA TYR A 51 -9.79 -8.49 13.93
C TYR A 51 -11.29 -8.73 13.79
N ASP A 52 -12.04 -7.65 13.60
CA ASP A 52 -13.46 -7.68 13.25
C ASP A 52 -13.76 -7.04 11.89
N LYS A 53 -12.78 -6.33 11.30
CA LYS A 53 -12.85 -5.72 9.97
C LYS A 53 -11.75 -6.23 9.05
N ILE A 54 -12.01 -6.18 7.75
CA ILE A 54 -11.04 -6.52 6.72
C ILE A 54 -11.10 -5.47 5.61
N VAL A 55 -9.93 -5.06 5.13
CA VAL A 55 -9.79 -4.38 3.84
C VAL A 55 -9.27 -5.42 2.88
N GLU A 56 -10.12 -5.84 1.94
CA GLU A 56 -9.76 -6.87 0.96
C GLU A 56 -8.65 -6.37 0.02
N GLU A 57 -7.91 -7.31 -0.56
CA GLU A 57 -6.94 -7.01 -1.61
C GLU A 57 -7.64 -6.37 -2.82
N ASP A 58 -6.97 -5.37 -3.41
CA ASP A 58 -7.47 -4.66 -4.57
C ASP A 58 -7.06 -5.40 -5.86
N ASP A 59 -8.06 -5.92 -6.57
CA ASP A 59 -7.90 -6.68 -7.81
C ASP A 59 -8.10 -5.84 -9.07
N ARG A 60 -8.22 -4.51 -8.94
CA ARG A 60 -8.32 -3.60 -10.08
C ARG A 60 -7.05 -3.66 -10.94
N ASP A 61 -7.25 -3.53 -12.25
CA ASP A 61 -6.14 -3.36 -13.19
C ASP A 61 -5.36 -2.07 -12.88
N GLY A 62 -4.04 -2.11 -13.10
CA GLY A 62 -3.17 -0.94 -12.96
C GLY A 62 -2.82 -0.58 -11.52
N ILE A 63 -3.07 -1.48 -10.56
CA ILE A 63 -2.58 -1.39 -9.18
C ILE A 63 -1.12 -1.85 -9.11
N VAL A 64 -0.29 -1.08 -8.42
CA VAL A 64 1.07 -1.45 -8.04
C VAL A 64 1.22 -1.26 -6.53
N TYR A 65 1.28 -2.36 -5.79
CA TYR A 65 1.51 -2.32 -4.34
C TYR A 65 2.89 -1.76 -4.01
N LEU A 66 3.02 -1.10 -2.86
CA LEU A 66 4.34 -0.87 -2.27
C LEU A 66 4.82 -2.18 -1.64
N ALA A 67 6.10 -2.49 -1.79
CA ALA A 67 6.70 -3.70 -1.24
C ALA A 67 8.11 -3.40 -0.71
N LEU A 68 8.60 -4.21 0.23
CA LEU A 68 10.01 -4.19 0.66
C LEU A 68 10.77 -5.47 0.30
N ILE A 69 10.07 -6.50 -0.17
CA ILE A 69 10.68 -7.79 -0.52
C ILE A 69 10.28 -8.23 -1.92
N GLY A 70 11.02 -9.19 -2.47
CA GLY A 70 10.69 -9.82 -3.74
C GLY A 70 11.39 -9.24 -4.98
N GLY A 71 12.53 -8.55 -4.81
CA GLY A 71 13.41 -8.21 -5.93
C GLY A 71 14.68 -7.47 -5.50
N ASP A 72 15.71 -7.53 -6.35
CA ASP A 72 17.01 -6.90 -6.11
C ASP A 72 17.13 -5.48 -6.72
N SER A 73 16.06 -4.98 -7.34
CA SER A 73 16.05 -3.67 -8.01
C SER A 73 14.88 -2.80 -7.56
N PRO A 74 15.07 -1.48 -7.44
CA PRO A 74 14.01 -0.52 -7.08
C PRO A 74 13.12 -0.22 -8.28
N LYS A 75 12.58 -1.27 -8.87
CA LYS A 75 11.69 -1.24 -10.02
C LYS A 75 10.45 -2.06 -9.70
N PRO A 76 9.30 -1.70 -10.29
CA PRO A 76 8.09 -2.48 -10.09
C PRO A 76 8.29 -3.88 -10.66
N ASN A 77 7.86 -4.87 -9.87
CA ASN A 77 7.81 -6.28 -10.22
C ASN A 77 6.45 -6.84 -9.75
N ASP A 78 6.27 -8.15 -9.87
CA ASP A 78 5.01 -8.81 -9.50
C ASP A 78 4.63 -8.60 -8.02
N CYS A 79 5.61 -8.33 -7.14
CA CYS A 79 5.41 -8.06 -5.72
C CYS A 79 4.91 -6.64 -5.44
N GLY A 80 5.29 -5.71 -6.31
CA GLY A 80 5.11 -4.29 -6.09
C GLY A 80 6.34 -3.47 -6.45
N LEU A 81 6.34 -2.23 -6.00
CA LEU A 81 7.43 -1.28 -6.15
C LEU A 81 8.31 -1.30 -4.89
N ILE A 82 9.61 -1.53 -5.07
CA ILE A 82 10.62 -1.59 -4.00
C ILE A 82 11.31 -0.22 -3.85
N PRO A 83 11.63 0.27 -2.62
CA PRO A 83 12.29 1.55 -2.45
C PRO A 83 13.71 1.56 -3.04
N SER A 84 14.16 2.73 -3.47
CA SER A 84 15.48 3.02 -4.05
C SER A 84 16.52 3.50 -3.05
N ASN A 85 16.11 3.93 -1.84
CA ASN A 85 17.05 4.27 -0.77
C ASN A 85 17.64 3.00 -0.11
N PRO A 86 18.81 3.10 0.55
CA PRO A 86 19.44 1.99 1.26
C PRO A 86 18.49 1.21 2.20
N ALA A 87 18.51 -0.12 2.12
CA ALA A 87 17.64 -0.98 2.92
C ALA A 87 17.81 -0.84 4.45
N ALA A 88 18.96 -0.33 4.90
CA ALA A 88 19.21 -0.02 6.30
C ALA A 88 18.27 1.08 6.86
N GLU A 89 17.64 1.88 6.01
CA GLU A 89 16.72 2.95 6.41
C GLU A 89 15.25 2.50 6.48
N TRP A 90 14.92 1.30 6.01
CA TRP A 90 13.53 0.88 5.75
C TRP A 90 12.73 0.47 6.98
N THR A 91 13.40 0.03 8.04
CA THR A 91 12.71 -0.72 9.11
C THR A 91 12.98 -0.24 10.52
N GLY A 92 13.96 0.65 10.75
CA GLY A 92 14.35 1.13 12.07
C GLY A 92 14.97 0.05 12.95
N TRP A 93 14.14 -0.86 13.47
CA TRP A 93 14.50 -2.01 14.29
C TRP A 93 13.73 -3.28 13.87
N GLY A 94 14.24 -4.47 14.20
CA GLY A 94 13.57 -5.76 13.92
C GLY A 94 13.64 -6.23 12.46
N GLY A 95 14.15 -5.40 11.56
CA GLY A 95 14.39 -5.73 10.16
C GLY A 95 15.68 -6.52 9.91
N PRO A 96 15.99 -6.82 8.63
CA PRO A 96 15.14 -6.58 7.46
C PRO A 96 13.89 -7.48 7.47
N LEU A 97 12.82 -7.04 6.79
CA LEU A 97 11.68 -7.92 6.55
C LEU A 97 12.11 -9.12 5.68
N ASN A 98 11.57 -10.28 6.02
CA ASN A 98 11.85 -11.57 5.40
C ASN A 98 10.54 -12.27 4.95
N CYS A 99 9.44 -11.53 4.95
CA CYS A 99 8.14 -11.94 4.47
C CYS A 99 7.43 -10.75 3.85
N ASP A 100 6.54 -11.07 2.92
CA ASP A 100 5.57 -10.12 2.36
C ASP A 100 4.37 -10.05 3.31
N ASN A 101 3.70 -8.90 3.35
CA ASN A 101 2.44 -8.69 4.09
C ASN A 101 2.51 -9.10 5.56
N CYS A 102 3.62 -8.76 6.21
CA CYS A 102 3.87 -9.09 7.60
C CYS A 102 4.34 -7.89 8.41
N THR A 103 4.06 -7.94 9.70
CA THR A 103 4.49 -6.95 10.68
C THR A 103 6.01 -6.96 10.86
N ILE A 104 6.54 -5.92 11.52
CA ILE A 104 7.97 -5.90 11.86
C ILE A 104 8.30 -6.85 13.00
N GLY A 105 7.39 -7.21 13.91
CA GLY A 105 7.65 -8.18 14.98
C GLY A 105 8.86 -7.85 15.86
N GLU A 106 9.20 -8.74 16.78
CA GLU A 106 10.41 -8.66 17.61
C GLU A 106 11.68 -9.14 16.88
N GLY A 107 11.71 -9.03 15.54
CA GLY A 107 12.73 -9.63 14.68
C GLY A 107 12.22 -10.76 13.77
N VAL A 108 13.13 -11.28 12.95
CA VAL A 108 12.84 -12.17 11.78
C VAL A 108 12.06 -13.45 12.09
N THR A 109 11.88 -13.81 13.38
CA THR A 109 11.23 -15.04 13.83
C THR A 109 9.83 -14.85 14.42
N THR A 110 9.38 -13.60 14.62
CA THR A 110 8.16 -13.24 15.37
C THR A 110 7.17 -12.40 14.55
N ARG A 111 7.22 -12.56 13.22
CA ARG A 111 6.34 -11.86 12.28
C ARG A 111 4.88 -12.27 12.45
N ASN A 112 3.96 -11.32 12.32
CA ASN A 112 2.52 -11.53 12.34
C ASN A 112 1.92 -11.04 11.01
N GLU A 113 0.72 -11.48 10.67
CA GLU A 113 -0.07 -10.85 9.61
C GLU A 113 -0.55 -9.45 10.06
N ILE A 114 -0.78 -8.54 9.13
CA ILE A 114 -0.96 -7.11 9.44
C ILE A 114 -2.39 -6.82 9.90
N VAL A 115 -2.51 -6.34 11.14
CA VAL A 115 -3.74 -5.76 11.69
C VAL A 115 -3.40 -4.38 12.25
N ILE A 116 -4.25 -3.41 11.95
CA ILE A 116 -4.20 -2.07 12.51
C ILE A 116 -5.59 -1.77 13.04
N GLY A 117 -5.75 -1.49 14.33
CA GLY A 117 -7.02 -1.03 14.86
C GLY A 117 -8.16 -2.04 14.74
N GLY A 118 -7.89 -3.34 14.89
CA GLY A 118 -8.85 -4.43 14.64
C GLY A 118 -9.22 -4.65 13.16
N THR A 119 -8.50 -4.00 12.23
CA THR A 119 -8.70 -4.14 10.78
C THR A 119 -7.57 -4.95 10.17
N TYR A 120 -7.90 -6.12 9.61
CA TYR A 120 -6.95 -6.98 8.91
C TYR A 120 -6.68 -6.48 7.47
N PHE A 121 -5.41 -6.51 7.09
CA PHE A 121 -4.93 -6.17 5.76
C PHE A 121 -4.17 -7.36 5.15
N PRO A 122 -4.71 -8.01 4.10
CA PRO A 122 -4.01 -9.07 3.36
C PRO A 122 -2.76 -8.59 2.63
N ARG A 123 -2.69 -7.27 2.36
CA ARG A 123 -1.55 -6.58 1.74
C ARG A 123 -1.02 -5.48 2.65
N GLY A 124 0.29 -5.41 2.85
CA GLY A 124 0.87 -4.35 3.68
C GLY A 124 2.35 -4.51 4.01
N ILE A 125 2.88 -3.56 4.79
CA ILE A 125 4.29 -3.51 5.20
C ILE A 125 4.38 -3.17 6.69
N GLY A 126 5.01 -4.03 7.48
CA GLY A 126 5.40 -3.73 8.85
C GLY A 126 6.69 -2.92 8.93
N VAL A 127 6.75 -1.98 9.87
CA VAL A 127 7.90 -1.08 10.05
C VAL A 127 8.08 -0.75 11.53
N HIS A 128 9.30 -0.48 11.97
CA HIS A 128 9.54 0.14 13.26
C HIS A 128 10.01 1.59 13.06
N GLY A 129 9.44 2.55 13.79
CA GLY A 129 9.88 3.94 13.77
C GLY A 129 11.30 4.11 14.36
N THR A 130 12.17 4.98 13.86
CA THR A 130 12.05 5.78 12.64
C THR A 130 12.46 5.00 11.40
N ALA A 131 11.84 5.32 10.27
CA ALA A 131 12.14 4.69 8.99
C ALA A 131 11.87 5.63 7.81
N LYS A 132 12.46 5.30 6.66
CA LYS A 132 12.34 6.08 5.43
C LYS A 132 12.22 5.17 4.21
N TYR A 133 11.26 5.48 3.34
CA TYR A 133 11.14 4.90 2.01
C TYR A 133 11.28 6.00 0.96
N VAL A 134 12.02 5.71 -0.10
CA VAL A 134 12.06 6.52 -1.31
C VAL A 134 11.70 5.63 -2.48
N TYR A 135 10.58 5.86 -3.14
CA TYR A 135 10.16 5.12 -4.32
C TYR A 135 10.41 5.95 -5.58
N ASP A 136 11.06 5.35 -6.57
CA ASP A 136 11.23 5.94 -7.90
C ASP A 136 9.94 5.76 -8.72
N LEU A 137 9.32 6.88 -9.09
CA LEU A 137 8.07 6.93 -9.85
C LEU A 137 8.30 7.14 -11.36
N THR A 138 9.54 7.13 -11.82
CA THR A 138 9.88 7.32 -13.24
C THR A 138 9.72 6.05 -14.09
N GLY A 139 9.57 4.90 -13.46
CA GLY A 139 9.29 3.61 -14.09
C GLY A 139 7.92 3.05 -13.68
N GLY A 140 7.43 2.05 -14.41
CA GLY A 140 6.10 1.46 -14.18
C GLY A 140 5.47 0.93 -15.45
N PRO A 141 4.37 0.17 -15.34
CA PRO A 141 3.61 -0.26 -16.52
C PRO A 141 2.92 0.91 -17.23
N ALA A 142 2.61 1.97 -16.47
CA ALA A 142 1.98 3.20 -16.90
C ALA A 142 2.28 4.32 -15.87
N PRO A 143 2.06 5.60 -16.21
CA PRO A 143 2.22 6.69 -15.25
C PRO A 143 1.36 6.49 -14.00
N TYR A 144 1.95 6.68 -12.81
CA TYR A 144 1.20 6.70 -11.56
C TYR A 144 0.37 7.98 -11.45
N ALA A 145 -0.87 7.83 -10.98
CA ALA A 145 -1.85 8.91 -10.91
C ALA A 145 -2.34 9.18 -9.48
N ARG A 146 -2.28 8.19 -8.58
CA ARG A 146 -2.79 8.31 -7.21
C ARG A 146 -2.11 7.32 -6.28
N PHE A 147 -1.91 7.73 -5.03
CA PHE A 147 -1.59 6.83 -3.92
C PHE A 147 -2.85 6.56 -3.11
N GLU A 148 -3.04 5.31 -2.68
CA GLU A 148 -4.08 4.90 -1.74
C GLU A 148 -3.51 3.91 -0.73
N GLY A 149 -3.87 4.04 0.53
CA GLY A 149 -3.48 3.09 1.57
C GLY A 149 -3.96 3.49 2.95
N TYR A 150 -3.49 2.76 3.94
CA TYR A 150 -3.74 3.00 5.35
C TYR A 150 -2.43 2.99 6.13
N VAL A 151 -2.37 3.79 7.17
CA VAL A 151 -1.24 3.82 8.12
C VAL A 151 -1.74 3.74 9.56
N GLY A 152 -0.91 3.22 10.44
CA GLY A 152 -1.19 3.17 11.87
C GLY A 152 -0.20 2.28 12.61
N MET A 153 -0.44 2.10 13.90
CA MET A 153 0.34 1.16 14.69
C MET A 153 -0.19 -0.26 14.49
N SER A 154 0.72 -1.23 14.44
CA SER A 154 0.40 -2.65 14.33
C SER A 154 -0.15 -3.19 15.67
N ASP A 155 -1.23 -3.96 15.62
CA ASP A 155 -1.85 -4.57 16.81
C ASP A 155 -1.01 -5.73 17.42
N GLU A 156 0.24 -5.90 16.96
CA GLU A 156 1.17 -6.91 17.48
C GLU A 156 1.77 -6.53 18.84
N LYS A 157 1.64 -5.27 19.23
CA LYS A 157 2.05 -4.78 20.54
C LYS A 157 0.83 -4.56 21.41
N ASP A 158 0.73 -5.32 22.49
CA ASP A 158 -0.27 -5.02 23.50
C ASP A 158 0.12 -3.77 24.32
N PRO A 159 -0.88 -3.01 24.79
CA PRO A 159 -0.69 -1.91 25.74
C PRO A 159 -0.06 -2.31 27.07
N ALA A 160 -0.27 -3.55 27.52
CA ALA A 160 0.19 -3.98 28.85
C ALA A 160 1.73 -4.02 28.94
N GLY A 161 2.43 -4.21 27.82
CA GLY A 161 3.89 -4.15 27.71
C GLY A 161 4.44 -2.89 27.02
N CYS A 162 3.60 -2.10 26.34
CA CYS A 162 4.02 -1.00 25.47
C CYS A 162 3.18 0.29 25.62
N ASP A 163 2.65 0.54 26.82
CA ASP A 163 1.77 1.68 27.15
C ASP A 163 0.53 1.78 26.26
N HIS A 164 0.62 2.49 25.13
CA HIS A 164 -0.44 2.57 24.13
C HIS A 164 -0.12 1.79 22.84
N GLY A 165 0.83 0.85 22.87
CA GLY A 165 1.25 0.11 21.67
C GLY A 165 2.20 0.92 20.77
N GLY A 166 3.02 1.81 21.36
CA GLY A 166 3.95 2.70 20.65
C GLY A 166 3.27 3.90 19.97
N SER A 167 4.07 4.77 19.34
CA SER A 167 3.53 5.89 18.56
C SER A 167 4.37 6.25 17.34
N SER A 168 3.73 6.73 16.27
CA SER A 168 4.45 7.15 15.07
C SER A 168 3.67 8.21 14.30
N GLY A 169 4.39 9.09 13.60
CA GLY A 169 3.84 9.98 12.59
C GLY A 169 4.24 9.52 11.19
N PHE A 170 3.41 9.82 10.19
CA PHE A 170 3.63 9.45 8.80
C PHE A 170 3.62 10.70 7.92
N VAL A 171 4.70 10.92 7.18
CA VAL A 171 4.86 12.07 6.28
C VAL A 171 5.11 11.55 4.87
N PHE A 172 4.33 12.04 3.91
CA PHE A 172 4.46 11.68 2.49
C PHE A 172 4.85 12.93 1.71
N LYS A 173 5.86 12.80 0.86
CA LYS A 173 6.35 13.87 -0.01
C LYS A 173 6.42 13.39 -1.46
N LEU A 174 5.97 14.23 -2.38
CA LEU A 174 6.19 14.07 -3.82
C LEU A 174 7.21 15.10 -4.28
N ASP A 175 8.33 14.65 -4.85
CA ASP A 175 9.43 15.52 -5.28
C ASP A 175 9.81 16.58 -4.21
N ASP A 176 10.05 16.12 -2.98
CA ASP A 176 10.43 16.93 -1.80
C ASP A 176 9.32 17.83 -1.22
N LYS A 177 8.15 17.87 -1.85
CA LYS A 177 6.99 18.61 -1.33
C LYS A 177 6.10 17.71 -0.49
N GLU A 178 5.87 18.09 0.77
CA GLU A 178 4.88 17.44 1.63
C GLU A 178 3.48 17.51 0.99
N VAL A 179 2.86 16.34 0.83
CA VAL A 179 1.49 16.19 0.32
C VAL A 179 0.54 15.64 1.37
N PHE A 180 1.07 14.96 2.38
CA PHE A 180 0.32 14.46 3.52
C PHE A 180 1.23 14.37 4.75
N LYS A 181 0.66 14.71 5.91
CA LYS A 181 1.27 14.50 7.22
C LYS A 181 0.18 14.11 8.20
N SER A 182 0.36 12.99 8.88
CA SER A 182 -0.54 12.61 9.98
C SER A 182 -0.20 13.38 11.25
N GLU A 183 -1.17 13.47 12.15
CA GLU A 183 -0.87 13.62 13.58
C GLU A 183 -0.10 12.39 14.09
N THR A 184 0.47 12.46 15.29
CA THR A 184 1.03 11.26 15.95
C THR A 184 -0.09 10.25 16.20
N LEU A 185 0.08 9.04 15.68
CA LEU A 185 -0.82 7.92 15.89
C LEU A 185 -0.28 7.03 17.00
N LYS A 186 -1.15 6.63 17.92
CA LYS A 186 -0.87 5.64 18.98
C LYS A 186 -1.56 4.32 18.63
N GLY A 187 -1.09 3.19 19.19
CA GLY A 187 -1.78 1.91 19.00
C GLY A 187 -3.13 1.83 19.68
N SER A 188 -3.32 2.56 20.77
CA SER A 188 -4.60 2.69 21.46
C SER A 188 -4.77 4.03 22.14
N ASP A 189 -6.03 4.41 22.36
CA ASP A 189 -6.41 5.54 23.18
C ASP A 189 -7.69 5.19 23.96
N GLY A 190 -7.74 5.61 25.23
CA GLY A 190 -8.91 5.34 26.10
C GLY A 190 -9.23 3.85 26.29
N GLY A 191 -8.28 2.94 26.10
CA GLY A 191 -8.49 1.50 26.20
C GLY A 191 -9.17 0.88 24.97
N ILE A 192 -9.07 1.54 23.81
CA ILE A 192 -9.58 1.07 22.51
C ILE A 192 -8.44 1.14 21.51
N ASN A 193 -8.31 0.13 20.65
CA ASN A 193 -7.38 0.13 19.52
C ASN A 193 -7.64 1.31 18.58
N THR A 194 -6.59 2.00 18.14
CA THR A 194 -6.70 3.14 17.22
C THR A 194 -6.96 2.63 15.81
N ALA A 195 -8.06 3.06 15.19
CA ALA A 195 -8.41 2.69 13.83
C ALA A 195 -7.31 3.10 12.80
N PRO A 196 -7.15 2.35 11.71
CA PRO A 196 -6.21 2.72 10.65
C PRO A 196 -6.60 4.06 10.01
N LEU A 197 -5.61 4.92 9.78
CA LEU A 197 -5.81 6.19 9.08
C LEU A 197 -5.70 5.98 7.58
N LYS A 198 -6.78 6.24 6.84
CA LYS A 198 -6.76 6.22 5.37
C LYS A 198 -5.92 7.40 4.85
N VAL A 199 -5.02 7.11 3.91
CA VAL A 199 -4.17 8.08 3.21
C VAL A 199 -4.41 7.95 1.72
N GLU A 200 -4.78 9.04 1.08
CA GLU A 200 -4.98 9.11 -0.37
C GLU A 200 -4.61 10.49 -0.90
N PHE A 201 -3.91 10.53 -2.02
CA PHE A 201 -3.58 11.78 -2.71
C PHE A 201 -3.26 11.52 -4.18
N ASP A 202 -3.55 12.51 -5.01
CA ASP A 202 -3.22 12.45 -6.44
C ASP A 202 -1.71 12.67 -6.65
N ILE A 203 -1.17 11.98 -7.66
CA ILE A 203 0.22 12.07 -8.07
C ILE A 203 0.27 12.88 -9.38
N PRO A 204 0.81 14.10 -9.37
CA PRO A 204 0.93 14.90 -10.57
C PRO A 204 1.72 14.18 -11.67
N ALA A 205 1.35 14.46 -12.93
CA ALA A 205 2.10 13.93 -14.06
C ALA A 205 3.57 14.34 -13.98
N ASN A 206 4.46 13.40 -14.35
CA ASN A 206 5.91 13.55 -14.32
C ASN A 206 6.56 13.60 -12.92
N THR A 207 5.82 13.41 -11.83
CA THR A 207 6.44 13.25 -10.51
C THR A 207 7.48 12.13 -10.53
N LYS A 208 8.63 12.35 -9.88
CA LYS A 208 9.80 11.47 -9.97
C LYS A 208 10.00 10.60 -8.74
N LYS A 209 9.65 11.10 -7.55
CA LYS A 209 9.76 10.31 -6.33
C LYS A 209 8.56 10.47 -5.41
N LEU A 210 8.28 9.38 -4.70
CA LEU A 210 7.51 9.37 -3.47
C LEU A 210 8.47 9.10 -2.31
N GLU A 211 8.54 10.01 -1.35
CA GLU A 211 9.26 9.81 -0.10
C GLU A 211 8.24 9.63 1.04
N ILE A 212 8.46 8.64 1.89
CA ILE A 212 7.66 8.36 3.07
C ILE A 212 8.58 8.34 4.28
N GLU A 213 8.30 9.14 5.29
CA GLU A 213 9.01 9.17 6.56
C GLU A 213 8.08 8.70 7.68
N ILE A 214 8.58 7.79 8.51
CA ILE A 214 7.94 7.30 9.72
C ILE A 214 8.73 7.85 10.90
N THR A 215 8.07 8.63 11.76
CA THR A 215 8.69 9.30 12.92
C THR A 215 8.56 8.46 14.19
N ASP A 216 9.26 8.87 15.24
CA ASP A 216 9.23 8.28 16.60
C ASP A 216 8.08 8.84 17.47
N GLY A 217 7.07 9.42 16.82
CA GLY A 217 5.89 10.03 17.47
C GLY A 217 6.15 11.20 18.44
N GLY A 218 7.41 11.53 18.75
CA GLY A 218 7.82 12.53 19.73
C GLY A 218 8.08 12.02 21.15
N ASP A 219 7.89 10.71 21.41
CA ASP A 219 8.19 10.04 22.69
C ASP A 219 9.36 9.04 22.61
N GLY A 220 10.02 8.98 21.46
CA GLY A 220 11.16 8.10 21.19
C GLY A 220 10.70 6.73 20.72
N ILE A 221 11.64 5.91 20.26
CA ILE A 221 11.33 4.73 19.43
C ILE A 221 10.71 3.52 20.18
N SER A 222 10.23 3.68 21.41
CA SER A 222 9.85 2.52 22.23
C SER A 222 8.54 1.89 21.75
N CYS A 223 8.62 0.65 21.25
CA CYS A 223 7.48 -0.12 20.75
C CYS A 223 6.80 0.44 19.49
N ASP A 224 7.49 1.25 18.69
CA ASP A 224 6.94 1.93 17.50
C ASP A 224 6.75 0.99 16.31
N HIS A 225 6.07 -0.14 16.53
CA HIS A 225 5.72 -1.11 15.52
C HIS A 225 4.56 -0.58 14.72
N SER A 226 4.88 0.17 13.68
CA SER A 226 3.97 0.75 12.72
C SER A 226 3.69 -0.22 11.56
N ALA A 227 2.62 0.05 10.81
CA ALA A 227 2.31 -0.69 9.61
C ALA A 227 1.62 0.18 8.55
N PHE A 228 1.82 -0.22 7.31
CA PHE A 228 1.04 0.21 6.16
C PHE A 228 0.07 -0.90 5.79
N GLY A 229 -1.21 -0.59 5.68
CA GLY A 229 -2.24 -1.48 5.17
C GLY A 229 -2.63 -1.08 3.75
N ASP A 230 -2.66 -2.03 2.82
CA ASP A 230 -3.16 -1.85 1.44
C ASP A 230 -2.55 -0.64 0.69
N ALA A 231 -1.28 -0.34 0.98
CA ALA A 231 -0.55 0.81 0.41
C ALA A 231 -0.12 0.53 -1.03
N LYS A 232 -0.64 1.32 -1.96
CA LYS A 232 -0.52 1.07 -3.40
C LYS A 232 -0.55 2.35 -4.22
N LEU A 233 -0.01 2.24 -5.43
CA LEU A 233 -0.05 3.24 -6.48
C LEU A 233 -1.06 2.79 -7.53
N LEU A 234 -1.98 3.67 -7.88
CA LEU A 234 -2.89 3.50 -9.00
C LEU A 234 -2.25 4.14 -10.21
N THR A 235 -2.19 3.41 -11.31
CA THR A 235 -1.77 3.98 -12.60
C THR A 235 -2.90 4.75 -13.26
N ALA A 236 -2.58 5.59 -14.23
CA ALA A 236 -3.55 6.33 -15.03
C ALA A 236 -4.54 5.41 -15.79
N ILE A 237 -4.31 4.09 -15.84
CA ILE A 237 -5.28 3.11 -16.36
C ILE A 237 -6.43 2.94 -15.36
N THR A 238 -6.11 2.81 -14.08
CA THR A 238 -7.06 2.65 -12.97
C THR A 238 -7.84 3.92 -12.68
N ALA A 239 -7.20 5.09 -12.80
CA ALA A 239 -7.82 6.38 -12.51
C ALA A 239 -8.86 6.84 -13.56
N VAL A 240 -8.90 6.18 -14.73
CA VAL A 240 -9.79 6.55 -15.84
C VAL A 240 -11.09 5.73 -15.84
N GLU A 241 -11.29 4.76 -14.94
CA GLU A 241 -12.63 4.23 -14.66
C GLU A 241 -13.42 5.24 -13.81
N PRO A 242 -14.41 5.97 -14.37
CA PRO A 242 -15.29 6.81 -13.59
C PRO A 242 -16.41 5.94 -12.99
N ALA A 243 -17.00 6.39 -11.89
CA ALA A 243 -18.19 5.79 -11.26
C ALA A 243 -19.43 5.65 -12.19
N ASP A 244 -19.35 6.13 -13.43
CA ASP A 244 -20.39 6.03 -14.44
C ASP A 244 -20.03 5.00 -15.50
N LYS A 245 -20.33 3.73 -15.19
CA LYS A 245 -20.61 2.74 -16.24
C LYS A 245 -21.83 3.25 -17.03
N LEU A 246 -21.61 4.00 -18.11
CA LEU A 246 -22.62 4.10 -19.15
C LEU A 246 -22.85 2.67 -19.67
N PRO A 247 -24.06 2.10 -19.59
CA PRO A 247 -24.30 0.76 -20.08
C PRO A 247 -24.02 0.76 -21.58
N ALA A 248 -23.19 -0.18 -22.01
CA ALA A 248 -22.96 -0.49 -23.42
C ALA A 248 -24.28 -0.92 -24.07
N ALA A 249 -25.04 0.05 -24.58
CA ALA A 249 -26.22 -0.17 -25.40
C ALA A 249 -25.95 0.32 -26.83
N TRP A 250 -24.93 -0.24 -27.48
CA TRP A 250 -24.77 -0.17 -28.94
C TRP A 250 -25.47 -1.35 -29.62
N GLY A 251 -26.73 -1.59 -29.23
CA GLY A 251 -27.58 -2.62 -29.81
C GLY A 251 -28.88 -2.02 -30.35
N LYS A 252 -28.98 -1.94 -31.67
CA LYS A 252 -30.18 -1.67 -32.50
C LYS A 252 -30.53 -0.20 -32.80
N ILE A 253 -29.81 0.37 -33.76
CA ILE A 253 -30.46 1.27 -34.73
C ILE A 253 -31.07 0.37 -35.81
N LYS A 254 -32.39 0.13 -35.73
CA LYS A 254 -33.14 -0.40 -36.88
C LYS A 254 -33.35 0.77 -37.84
N VAL A 255 -32.68 0.73 -38.98
CA VAL A 255 -33.08 1.50 -40.15
C VAL A 255 -34.25 0.76 -40.79
N SER A 256 -35.45 1.33 -40.75
CA SER A 256 -36.55 0.94 -41.63
C SER A 256 -36.49 1.77 -42.90
N TYR A 257 -36.47 1.09 -44.05
CA TYR A 257 -36.76 1.66 -45.36
C TYR A 257 -38.21 2.12 -45.45
#